data_AF-A0A7Y7HW71-F1
#
_entry.id   AF-A0A7Y7HW71-F1
#
_cell.length_a   1.000
_cell.length_b   1.000
_cell.length_c   1.000
_cell.angle_alpha   90.00
_cell.angle_beta   90.00
_cell.angle_gamma   90.00
#
_symmetry.space_group_name_H-M   'P 1'
#
loop_
_entity.id
_entity.type
_entity.pdbx_description
1 polymer ?
#
loop_
_entity_poly.entity_id
_entity_poly.type
_entity_poly.pdbx_seq_one_letter_code
_entity_poly.pdbx_strand_id
1 'polypeptide(L)'
;MGAQTAMADVTVAGDYLQVGVGHNGALIDFGNNLGLKFDPTGTGNFTNAPDFLVPGTSFAFYSIGVNSLWDNAGAGSAYNPFNTSTSNVTASGTAFIISSGGTYQGLKVSQTITFDLDSNVIHTSVVLKNVSGGTLNNLAYAVGFDPDQDFAGYGSYNTMNSILSQGVGAEVMATGPGTGYSITLSSTGGWSAEATVYSNWQTDPYLLSGTPHNDGDGDGVIALGYRFASLANNKEINIGYDYILTAAPVPEPTTYAMLLGGLGLVGWAARRRKQA
;
A
#
# COMPACT_ATOMS: atom_id res chain seq x y z
N MET A 1 34.30 4.35 -18.28
CA MET A 1 33.04 3.75 -17.79
C MET A 1 33.11 3.83 -16.28
N GLY A 2 32.44 4.82 -15.69
CA GLY A 2 32.38 4.93 -14.23
C GLY A 2 31.49 3.81 -13.70
N ALA A 3 31.94 3.10 -12.67
CA ALA A 3 31.09 2.18 -11.94
C ALA A 3 29.87 2.96 -11.45
N GLN A 4 28.68 2.58 -11.91
CA GLN A 4 27.43 3.07 -11.36
C GLN A 4 27.37 2.50 -9.94
N THR A 5 27.60 3.34 -8.93
CA THR A 5 27.41 2.96 -7.52
C THR A 5 26.01 2.36 -7.41
N ALA A 6 25.89 1.16 -6.84
CA ALA A 6 24.58 0.57 -6.58
C ALA A 6 23.74 1.59 -5.80
N MET A 7 22.58 1.96 -6.35
CA MET A 7 21.64 2.86 -5.72
C MET A 7 21.12 2.20 -4.44
N ALA A 8 21.13 2.90 -3.31
CA ALA A 8 20.69 2.35 -2.02
C ALA A 8 19.17 2.48 -1.87
N ASP A 9 18.59 1.58 -1.08
CA ASP A 9 17.22 1.69 -0.59
C ASP A 9 17.09 2.91 0.35
N VAL A 10 15.87 3.44 0.46
CA VAL A 10 15.55 4.63 1.27
C VAL A 10 14.64 4.20 2.42
N THR A 11 15.02 4.55 3.64
CA THR A 11 14.14 4.46 4.82
C THR A 11 13.96 5.85 5.43
N VAL A 12 12.73 6.18 5.76
CA VAL A 12 12.29 7.47 6.31
C VAL A 12 11.27 7.25 7.42
N ALA A 13 11.19 8.17 8.38
CA ALA A 13 10.29 8.03 9.54
C ALA A 13 9.71 9.38 9.96
N GLY A 14 8.40 9.40 10.21
CA GLY A 14 7.67 10.47 10.88
C GLY A 14 7.08 9.99 12.22
N ASP A 15 6.02 10.64 12.65
CA ASP A 15 5.33 10.39 13.92
C ASP A 15 4.47 9.13 13.88
N TYR A 16 3.80 8.88 12.75
CA TYR A 16 2.91 7.72 12.58
C TYR A 16 3.50 6.61 11.72
N LEU A 17 4.38 6.95 10.79
CA LEU A 17 4.85 6.01 9.77
C LEU A 17 6.38 5.94 9.69
N GLN A 18 6.89 4.72 9.55
CA GLN A 18 8.25 4.46 9.08
C GLN A 18 8.15 3.64 7.81
N VAL A 19 8.72 4.18 6.73
CA VAL A 19 8.49 3.71 5.35
C VAL A 19 9.84 3.36 4.71
N GLY A 20 9.90 2.15 4.15
CA GLY A 20 10.99 1.69 3.31
C GLY A 20 10.61 1.76 1.83
N VAL A 21 11.52 2.23 0.99
CA VAL A 21 11.37 2.23 -0.48
C VAL A 21 12.64 1.69 -1.11
N GLY A 22 12.50 0.61 -1.86
CA GLY A 22 13.62 -0.07 -2.49
C GLY A 22 14.18 0.79 -3.61
N HIS A 23 15.44 0.57 -3.99
CA HIS A 23 16.06 1.23 -5.15
C HIS A 23 15.32 0.95 -6.47
N ASN A 24 14.49 -0.09 -6.51
CA ASN A 24 13.59 -0.43 -7.61
C ASN A 24 12.27 0.36 -7.61
N GLY A 25 11.97 1.13 -6.56
CA GLY A 25 10.78 1.96 -6.38
C GLY A 25 9.59 1.26 -5.72
N ALA A 26 9.71 0.00 -5.31
CA ALA A 26 8.66 -0.67 -4.53
C ALA A 26 8.66 -0.18 -3.08
N LEU A 27 7.51 -0.22 -2.40
CA LEU A 27 7.32 0.24 -1.00
C LEU A 27 7.93 -0.73 0.03
N ILE A 28 9.16 -1.22 -0.20
CA ILE A 28 9.92 -2.07 0.70
C ILE A 28 11.40 -1.71 0.59
N ASP A 29 12.06 -1.41 1.71
CA ASP A 29 13.51 -1.42 1.83
C ASP A 29 13.98 -2.87 2.02
N PHE A 30 14.44 -3.50 0.95
CA PHE A 30 14.87 -4.90 0.93
C PHE A 30 16.19 -5.09 1.67
N GLY A 31 17.05 -4.07 1.71
CA GLY A 31 18.33 -4.11 2.42
C GLY A 31 18.17 -4.21 3.94
N ASN A 32 17.21 -3.48 4.51
CA ASN A 32 16.91 -3.47 5.93
C ASN A 32 15.73 -4.37 6.33
N ASN A 33 15.07 -5.00 5.35
CA ASN A 33 13.84 -5.76 5.52
C ASN A 33 12.79 -4.96 6.29
N LEU A 34 12.50 -3.76 5.79
CA LEU A 34 11.56 -2.82 6.37
C LEU A 34 10.54 -2.42 5.31
N GLY A 35 9.27 -2.65 5.61
CA GLY A 35 8.17 -2.29 4.73
C GLY A 35 7.52 -1.00 5.18
N LEU A 36 6.47 -1.14 5.96
CA LEU A 36 5.62 -0.05 6.38
C LEU A 36 5.19 -0.25 7.83
N LYS A 37 5.90 0.40 8.76
CA LYS A 37 5.56 0.37 10.18
C LYS A 37 4.58 1.47 10.55
N PHE A 38 3.63 1.14 11.41
CA PHE A 38 2.58 2.05 11.86
C PHE A 38 2.60 2.22 13.39
N ASP A 39 2.85 3.45 13.85
CA ASP A 39 2.63 3.88 15.22
C ASP A 39 1.30 4.65 15.31
N PRO A 40 0.19 4.02 15.71
CA PRO A 40 -1.10 4.70 15.80
C PRO A 40 -1.16 5.77 16.89
N THR A 41 -0.14 5.86 17.77
CA THR A 41 -0.08 6.85 18.84
C THR A 41 0.59 8.16 18.41
N GLY A 42 1.23 8.19 17.24
CA GLY A 42 1.90 9.38 16.71
C GLY A 42 3.14 9.78 17.51
N THR A 43 3.84 8.83 18.15
CA THR A 43 5.03 9.12 18.96
C THR A 43 6.34 8.97 18.20
N GLY A 44 6.30 8.46 16.97
CA GLY A 44 7.46 8.11 16.17
C GLY A 44 8.25 6.90 16.72
N ASN A 45 7.64 6.06 17.56
CA ASN A 45 8.31 4.91 18.17
C ASN A 45 7.95 3.60 17.47
N PHE A 46 8.83 3.15 16.57
CA PHE A 46 8.63 1.97 15.73
C PHE A 46 9.25 0.67 16.27
N THR A 47 9.67 0.65 17.54
CA THR A 47 10.35 -0.51 18.14
C THR A 47 9.44 -1.74 18.15
N ASN A 48 8.17 -1.55 18.49
CA ASN A 48 7.15 -2.61 18.57
C ASN A 48 5.95 -2.34 17.64
N ALA A 49 6.08 -1.37 16.74
CA ALA A 49 5.04 -1.07 15.76
C ALA A 49 4.88 -2.27 14.80
N PRO A 50 3.64 -2.67 14.46
CA PRO A 50 3.43 -3.65 13.40
C PRO A 50 3.99 -3.09 12.09
N ASP A 51 4.64 -3.96 11.33
CA ASP A 51 4.97 -3.70 9.93
C ASP A 51 3.90 -4.40 9.09
N PHE A 52 3.37 -3.68 8.10
CA PHE A 52 2.28 -4.16 7.26
C PHE A 52 2.79 -5.03 6.11
N LEU A 53 4.08 -5.03 5.81
CA LEU A 53 4.64 -5.82 4.69
C LEU A 53 5.67 -6.85 5.16
N VAL A 54 5.93 -6.87 6.47
CA VAL A 54 6.91 -7.72 7.14
C VAL A 54 6.32 -8.12 8.50
N PRO A 55 6.47 -9.35 8.99
CA PRO A 55 7.31 -10.44 8.50
C PRO A 55 6.52 -11.44 7.65
N GLY A 56 7.25 -12.28 6.93
CA GLY A 56 6.68 -13.14 5.89
C GLY A 56 7.58 -13.10 4.66
N THR A 57 7.01 -13.39 3.50
CA THR A 57 7.69 -13.06 2.23
C THR A 57 7.31 -11.63 1.88
N SER A 58 8.17 -10.66 2.23
CA SER A 58 7.83 -9.24 2.09
C SER A 58 7.41 -8.89 0.66
N PHE A 59 6.15 -8.52 0.44
CA PHE A 59 5.60 -8.40 -0.91
C PHE A 59 4.94 -7.04 -1.17
N ALA A 60 5.60 -6.23 -1.98
CA ALA A 60 5.04 -5.03 -2.57
C ALA A 60 5.61 -4.87 -3.97
N PHE A 61 4.81 -4.34 -4.88
CA PHE A 61 5.22 -4.20 -6.27
C PHE A 61 4.55 -3.01 -6.94
N TYR A 62 5.14 -2.62 -8.06
CA TYR A 62 4.39 -2.03 -9.16
C TYR A 62 4.77 -2.75 -10.45
N SER A 63 3.84 -2.79 -11.38
CA SER A 63 4.02 -3.44 -12.67
C SER A 63 3.60 -2.54 -13.82
N ILE A 64 4.25 -2.72 -14.96
CA ILE A 64 4.08 -1.91 -16.16
C ILE A 64 3.81 -2.83 -17.33
N GLY A 65 2.72 -2.57 -18.04
CA GLY A 65 2.37 -3.20 -19.30
C GLY A 65 2.54 -2.22 -20.47
N VAL A 66 3.18 -2.65 -21.56
CA VAL A 66 3.24 -1.94 -22.84
C VAL A 66 3.14 -2.94 -23.99
N ASN A 67 2.23 -2.69 -24.95
CA ASN A 67 2.02 -3.54 -26.12
C ASN A 67 1.83 -5.03 -25.78
N SER A 68 1.09 -5.32 -24.70
CA SER A 68 0.82 -6.67 -24.18
C SER A 68 2.02 -7.40 -23.56
N LEU A 69 3.21 -6.80 -23.53
CA LEU A 69 4.31 -7.24 -22.69
C LEU A 69 4.19 -6.56 -21.33
N TRP A 70 4.67 -7.21 -20.28
CA TRP A 70 4.69 -6.63 -18.94
C TRP A 70 5.88 -7.14 -18.13
N ASP A 71 6.18 -6.41 -17.07
CA ASP A 71 7.13 -6.79 -16.03
C ASP A 71 6.74 -6.13 -14.70
N ASN A 72 7.37 -6.51 -13.58
CA ASN A 72 7.15 -5.90 -12.27
C ASN A 72 8.46 -5.60 -11.53
N ALA A 73 8.49 -4.52 -10.76
CA ALA A 73 9.54 -4.27 -9.79
C ALA A 73 9.06 -4.67 -8.39
N GLY A 74 9.95 -5.22 -7.56
CA GLY A 74 9.60 -5.70 -6.21
C GLY A 74 9.14 -7.16 -6.19
N ALA A 75 7.98 -7.40 -5.58
CA ALA A 75 7.32 -8.70 -5.46
C ALA A 75 8.19 -9.77 -4.76
N GLY A 76 8.53 -9.56 -3.48
CA GLY A 76 9.37 -10.52 -2.73
C GLY A 76 10.87 -10.32 -2.88
N SER A 77 11.33 -9.40 -3.74
CA SER A 77 12.77 -9.22 -4.00
C SER A 77 13.12 -7.81 -4.50
N ALA A 78 14.42 -7.51 -4.51
CA ALA A 78 15.00 -6.30 -5.13
C ALA A 78 14.97 -6.31 -6.68
N TYR A 79 14.10 -7.10 -7.31
CA TYR A 79 13.99 -7.19 -8.77
C TYR A 79 13.63 -5.81 -9.37
N ASN A 80 14.38 -5.40 -10.41
CA ASN A 80 14.34 -4.05 -10.98
C ASN A 80 14.45 -4.06 -12.52
N PRO A 81 13.44 -4.58 -13.24
CA PRO A 81 13.48 -4.69 -14.70
C PRO A 81 13.42 -3.33 -15.42
N PHE A 82 12.99 -2.28 -14.73
CA PHE A 82 12.82 -0.95 -15.30
C PHE A 82 14.08 -0.08 -15.19
N ASN A 83 15.16 -0.63 -14.63
CA ASN A 83 16.38 0.10 -14.31
C ASN A 83 16.08 1.37 -13.49
N THR A 84 15.16 1.23 -12.54
CA THR A 84 14.70 2.31 -11.67
C THR A 84 15.79 2.68 -10.68
N SER A 85 15.78 3.95 -10.28
CA SER A 85 16.67 4.50 -9.27
C SER A 85 15.85 5.31 -8.27
N THR A 86 15.93 4.99 -6.97
CA THR A 86 15.23 5.70 -5.89
C THR A 86 16.13 6.69 -5.17
N SER A 87 15.64 7.91 -4.91
CA SER A 87 16.32 8.90 -4.09
C SER A 87 15.36 9.59 -3.14
N ASN A 88 15.86 9.93 -1.96
CA ASN A 88 15.16 10.83 -1.03
C ASN A 88 15.58 12.27 -1.32
N VAL A 89 14.63 13.10 -1.72
CA VAL A 89 14.82 14.51 -1.99
C VAL A 89 14.02 15.29 -0.95
N THR A 90 14.42 15.19 0.33
CA THR A 90 13.71 15.83 1.44
C THR A 90 13.37 17.29 1.12
N ALA A 91 12.08 17.63 1.10
CA ALA A 91 11.64 19.01 1.03
C ALA A 91 11.54 19.58 2.45
N SER A 92 12.36 20.59 2.73
CA SER A 92 12.17 21.60 3.79
C SER A 92 11.03 21.34 4.81
N GLY A 93 11.34 20.61 5.89
CA GLY A 93 10.80 20.81 7.23
C GLY A 93 9.49 20.10 7.64
N THR A 94 8.71 19.53 6.74
CA THR A 94 7.41 18.90 7.13
C THR A 94 7.03 17.62 6.38
N ALA A 95 7.68 17.30 5.25
CA ALA A 95 7.37 16.12 4.45
C ALA A 95 8.64 15.47 3.89
N PHE A 96 8.61 14.16 3.72
CA PHE A 96 9.60 13.48 2.89
C PHE A 96 9.06 13.31 1.47
N ILE A 97 9.97 13.44 0.50
CA ILE A 97 9.68 13.22 -0.91
C ILE A 97 10.67 12.21 -1.43
N ILE A 98 10.18 11.03 -1.78
CA ILE A 98 10.96 9.96 -2.39
C ILE A 98 10.63 9.95 -3.88
N SER A 99 11.65 9.99 -4.71
CA SER A 99 11.50 9.93 -6.17
C SER A 99 12.14 8.67 -6.71
N SER A 100 11.40 7.94 -7.53
CA SER A 100 11.86 6.74 -8.23
C SER A 100 11.57 6.90 -9.72
N GLY A 101 12.40 6.39 -10.61
CA GLY A 101 12.04 6.36 -12.03
C GLY A 101 13.00 5.57 -12.90
N GLY A 102 12.49 5.12 -14.04
CA GLY A 102 13.15 4.22 -14.97
C GLY A 102 12.47 4.21 -16.33
N THR A 103 12.72 3.17 -17.13
CA THR A 103 12.13 3.02 -18.47
C THR A 103 11.78 1.56 -18.78
N TYR A 104 10.69 1.36 -19.51
CA TYR A 104 10.25 0.06 -20.00
C TYR A 104 9.61 0.19 -21.37
N GLN A 105 10.11 -0.51 -22.39
CA GLN A 105 9.47 -0.59 -23.72
C GLN A 105 9.12 0.77 -24.36
N GLY A 106 9.99 1.78 -24.19
CA GLY A 106 9.77 3.14 -24.71
C GLY A 106 8.85 4.01 -23.86
N LEU A 107 8.39 3.51 -22.72
CA LEU A 107 7.71 4.26 -21.67
C LEU A 107 8.71 4.66 -20.59
N LYS A 108 8.75 5.93 -20.22
CA LYS A 108 9.44 6.40 -19.02
C LYS A 108 8.45 6.42 -17.86
N VAL A 109 8.85 5.89 -16.72
CA VAL A 109 8.10 5.94 -15.46
C VAL A 109 8.82 6.87 -14.49
N SER A 110 8.06 7.77 -13.87
CA SER A 110 8.50 8.57 -12.73
C SER A 110 7.46 8.39 -11.61
N GLN A 111 7.91 8.08 -10.41
CA GLN A 111 7.10 7.94 -9.21
C GLN A 111 7.59 8.95 -8.18
N THR A 112 6.65 9.59 -7.50
CA THR A 112 6.89 10.44 -6.34
C THR A 112 6.02 9.94 -5.20
N ILE A 113 6.66 9.54 -4.12
CA ILE A 113 6.03 9.15 -2.86
C ILE A 113 6.24 10.31 -1.88
N THR A 114 5.15 10.82 -1.33
CA THR A 114 5.16 11.90 -0.34
C THR A 114 4.49 11.41 0.92
N PHE A 115 5.11 11.65 2.07
CA PHE A 115 4.43 11.50 3.35
C PHE A 115 4.83 12.66 4.27
N ASP A 116 3.82 13.24 4.92
CA ASP A 116 4.00 14.28 5.92
C ASP A 116 4.40 13.65 7.26
N LEU A 117 5.23 14.36 8.04
CA LEU A 117 5.76 13.83 9.30
C LEU A 117 4.66 13.45 10.29
N ASP A 118 3.53 14.14 10.29
CA ASP A 118 2.41 13.96 11.22
C ASP A 118 1.22 13.21 10.59
N SER A 119 1.42 12.54 9.46
CA SER A 119 0.36 11.85 8.72
C SER A 119 0.51 10.32 8.73
N ASN A 120 -0.64 9.63 8.76
CA ASN A 120 -0.81 8.20 8.53
C ASN A 120 -1.17 7.86 7.07
N VAL A 121 -1.01 8.82 6.16
CA VAL A 121 -1.28 8.66 4.73
C VAL A 121 0.00 8.84 3.92
N ILE A 122 0.23 7.93 2.97
CA ILE A 122 1.30 8.01 1.98
C ILE A 122 0.66 8.33 0.63
N HIS A 123 1.03 9.45 0.05
CA HIS A 123 0.59 9.87 -1.27
C HIS A 123 1.57 9.39 -2.33
N THR A 124 1.06 8.77 -3.39
CA THR A 124 1.89 8.37 -4.54
C THR A 124 1.36 8.97 -5.84
N SER A 125 2.25 9.62 -6.57
CA SER A 125 2.00 10.12 -7.92
C SER A 125 2.91 9.42 -8.91
N VAL A 126 2.36 8.91 -10.00
CA VAL A 126 3.08 8.22 -11.07
C VAL A 126 2.82 8.91 -12.40
N VAL A 127 3.90 9.22 -13.11
CA VAL A 127 3.88 9.77 -14.47
C VAL A 127 4.42 8.72 -15.43
N LEU A 128 3.59 8.30 -16.38
CA LEU A 128 3.97 7.45 -17.50
C LEU A 128 4.10 8.30 -18.75
N LYS A 129 5.31 8.47 -19.27
CA LYS A 129 5.60 9.27 -20.47
C LYS A 129 6.02 8.38 -21.63
N ASN A 130 5.35 8.48 -22.76
CA ASN A 130 5.86 7.85 -23.98
C ASN A 130 7.05 8.65 -24.52
N VAL A 131 8.23 8.03 -24.47
CA VAL A 131 9.51 8.57 -24.98
C VAL A 131 10.01 7.83 -26.22
N SER A 132 9.17 6.96 -26.80
CA SER A 132 9.46 6.23 -28.03
C SER A 132 9.29 7.11 -29.28
N GLY A 133 9.57 6.55 -30.47
CA GLY A 133 9.34 7.25 -31.73
C GLY A 133 7.88 7.29 -32.21
N GLY A 134 6.96 6.54 -31.59
CA GLY A 134 5.59 6.33 -32.09
C GLY A 134 4.55 6.20 -30.99
N THR A 135 3.34 5.78 -31.33
CA THR A 135 2.28 5.49 -30.35
C THR A 135 2.55 4.15 -29.66
N LEU A 136 2.47 4.13 -28.33
CA LEU A 136 2.42 2.91 -27.52
C LEU A 136 0.96 2.49 -27.35
N ASN A 137 0.67 1.20 -27.35
CA ASN A 137 -0.69 0.65 -27.22
C ASN A 137 -0.79 -0.31 -26.04
N ASN A 138 -2.01 -0.58 -25.60
CA ASN A 138 -2.34 -1.51 -24.52
C ASN A 138 -1.40 -1.31 -23.32
N LEU A 139 -1.43 -0.10 -22.75
CA LEU A 139 -0.64 0.20 -21.57
C LEU A 139 -1.42 -0.24 -20.34
N ALA A 140 -0.70 -0.71 -19.34
CA ALA A 140 -1.26 -1.00 -18.03
C ALA A 140 -0.27 -0.59 -16.94
N TYR A 141 -0.79 -0.25 -15.78
CA TYR A 141 -0.02 -0.01 -14.57
C TYR A 141 -0.75 -0.69 -13.43
N ALA A 142 -0.04 -1.37 -12.54
CA ALA A 142 -0.65 -1.83 -11.30
C ALA A 142 0.30 -1.61 -10.13
N VAL A 143 -0.29 -1.49 -8.95
CA VAL A 143 0.40 -1.41 -7.67
C VAL A 143 -0.33 -2.30 -6.69
N GLY A 144 0.41 -2.99 -5.83
CA GLY A 144 -0.18 -3.86 -4.82
C GLY A 144 0.85 -4.36 -3.84
N PHE A 145 0.35 -5.01 -2.80
CA PHE A 145 1.15 -5.57 -1.73
C PHE A 145 0.37 -6.62 -0.94
N ASP A 146 1.10 -7.44 -0.20
CA ASP A 146 0.55 -8.44 0.73
C ASP A 146 0.59 -7.91 2.16
N PRO A 147 -0.55 -7.64 2.81
CA PRO A 147 -0.59 -7.04 4.14
C PRO A 147 -0.52 -8.08 5.27
N ASP A 148 0.45 -7.93 6.18
CA ASP A 148 0.78 -8.89 7.25
C ASP A 148 0.69 -8.29 8.69
N GLN A 149 -0.09 -7.23 8.88
CA GLN A 149 -0.04 -6.38 10.08
C GLN A 149 -0.31 -7.08 11.43
N ASP A 150 -0.93 -8.26 11.42
CA ASP A 150 -1.28 -9.01 12.63
C ASP A 150 -0.22 -10.01 13.07
N PHE A 151 0.82 -10.24 12.27
CA PHE A 151 1.78 -11.28 12.61
C PHE A 151 2.49 -11.00 13.94
N ALA A 152 2.94 -9.76 14.17
CA ALA A 152 3.73 -9.42 15.36
C ALA A 152 2.96 -9.67 16.68
N GLY A 153 1.63 -9.51 16.68
CA GLY A 153 0.77 -9.68 17.87
C GLY A 153 0.05 -11.02 17.95
N TYR A 154 -0.28 -11.62 16.80
CA TYR A 154 -1.19 -12.77 16.71
C TYR A 154 -0.62 -13.94 15.89
N GLY A 155 0.55 -13.79 15.26
CA GLY A 155 1.18 -14.84 14.45
C GLY A 155 0.39 -15.22 13.19
N SER A 156 -0.44 -14.31 12.69
CA SER A 156 -1.30 -14.51 11.52
C SER A 156 -0.86 -13.61 10.37
N TYR A 157 -0.74 -14.20 9.18
CA TYR A 157 -0.58 -13.50 7.90
C TYR A 157 -1.93 -13.13 7.26
N ASN A 158 -3.02 -13.77 7.71
CA ASN A 158 -4.33 -13.54 7.12
C ASN A 158 -4.86 -12.15 7.45
N THR A 159 -5.51 -11.55 6.46
CA THR A 159 -6.29 -10.32 6.59
C THR A 159 -7.75 -10.53 6.19
N MET A 160 -8.62 -9.66 6.70
CA MET A 160 -9.98 -9.48 6.17
C MET A 160 -9.91 -8.49 5.02
N ASN A 161 -10.20 -8.94 3.81
CA ASN A 161 -10.00 -8.15 2.60
C ASN A 161 -11.33 -7.65 2.05
N SER A 162 -11.38 -6.38 1.66
CA SER A 162 -12.60 -5.74 1.18
C SER A 162 -12.32 -4.80 0.03
N ILE A 163 -12.97 -5.06 -1.10
CA ILE A 163 -13.10 -4.07 -2.18
C ILE A 163 -14.21 -3.10 -1.77
N LEU A 164 -13.86 -1.84 -1.56
CA LEU A 164 -14.79 -0.80 -1.11
C LEU A 164 -15.46 -0.10 -2.30
N SER A 165 -14.73 0.07 -3.41
CA SER A 165 -15.21 0.75 -4.61
C SER A 165 -14.39 0.37 -5.84
N GLN A 166 -14.94 0.68 -7.02
CA GLN A 166 -14.30 0.52 -8.33
C GLN A 166 -14.30 1.84 -9.10
N GLY A 167 -13.49 1.94 -10.15
CA GLY A 167 -13.47 3.10 -11.03
C GLY A 167 -12.47 4.18 -10.59
N VAL A 168 -12.81 5.45 -10.82
CA VAL A 168 -11.89 6.58 -10.60
C VAL A 168 -11.42 6.68 -9.15
N GLY A 169 -12.31 6.41 -8.20
CA GLY A 169 -12.01 6.31 -6.77
C GLY A 169 -12.08 4.87 -6.28
N ALA A 170 -11.49 3.92 -7.02
CA ALA A 170 -11.40 2.52 -6.59
C ALA A 170 -10.60 2.40 -5.29
N GLU A 171 -11.07 1.54 -4.39
CA GLU A 171 -10.47 1.35 -3.07
C GLU A 171 -10.52 -0.12 -2.69
N VAL A 172 -9.41 -0.63 -2.18
CA VAL A 172 -9.30 -1.96 -1.59
C VAL A 172 -8.61 -1.84 -0.23
N MET A 173 -9.11 -2.58 0.75
CA MET A 173 -8.66 -2.51 2.14
C MET A 173 -8.38 -3.91 2.67
N ALA A 174 -7.34 -4.00 3.49
CA ALA A 174 -7.03 -5.17 4.30
C ALA A 174 -7.04 -4.81 5.78
N THR A 175 -7.72 -5.61 6.59
CA THR A 175 -7.86 -5.40 8.04
C THR A 175 -7.35 -6.61 8.81
N GLY A 176 -6.51 -6.39 9.83
CA GLY A 176 -6.00 -7.42 10.71
C GLY A 176 -7.13 -7.98 11.58
N PRO A 177 -7.45 -9.29 11.56
CA PRO A 177 -8.55 -9.86 12.33
C PRO A 177 -8.42 -9.70 13.85
N GLY A 178 -7.19 -9.68 14.36
CA GLY A 178 -6.82 -9.56 15.76
C GLY A 178 -6.57 -8.13 16.21
N THR A 179 -5.79 -7.33 15.46
CA THR A 179 -5.55 -5.92 15.85
C THR A 179 -6.69 -4.98 15.46
N GLY A 180 -7.41 -5.31 14.38
CA GLY A 180 -8.33 -4.39 13.71
C GLY A 180 -7.64 -3.26 12.96
N TYR A 181 -6.30 -3.26 12.86
CA TYR A 181 -5.57 -2.28 12.07
C TYR A 181 -5.78 -2.55 10.59
N SER A 182 -6.00 -1.48 9.83
CA SER A 182 -6.26 -1.59 8.40
C SER A 182 -5.32 -0.73 7.58
N ILE A 183 -5.13 -1.16 6.33
CA ILE A 183 -4.51 -0.37 5.29
C ILE A 183 -5.42 -0.37 4.07
N THR A 184 -5.69 0.82 3.55
CA THR A 184 -6.47 1.01 2.33
C THR A 184 -5.56 1.52 1.23
N LEU A 185 -5.64 0.88 0.07
CA LEU A 185 -5.07 1.38 -1.17
C LEU A 185 -6.20 2.09 -1.94
N SER A 186 -6.08 3.41 -2.09
CA SER A 186 -7.14 4.27 -2.63
C SER A 186 -6.67 5.00 -3.89
N SER A 187 -7.40 4.85 -5.00
CA SER A 187 -7.12 5.61 -6.23
C SER A 187 -7.57 7.06 -6.05
N THR A 188 -6.63 7.99 -6.18
CA THR A 188 -6.87 9.44 -6.00
C THR A 188 -6.75 10.24 -7.29
N GLY A 189 -6.27 9.59 -8.36
CA GLY A 189 -6.16 10.19 -9.68
C GLY A 189 -7.50 10.31 -10.42
N GLY A 190 -7.45 10.90 -11.62
CA GLY A 190 -8.62 11.02 -12.51
C GLY A 190 -8.90 9.78 -13.37
N TRP A 191 -8.13 8.69 -13.20
CA TRP A 191 -8.24 7.48 -14.02
C TRP A 191 -8.99 6.38 -13.30
N SER A 192 -9.80 5.64 -14.06
CA SER A 192 -10.45 4.42 -13.58
C SER A 192 -9.41 3.37 -13.23
N ALA A 193 -9.52 2.79 -12.04
CA ALA A 193 -8.76 1.63 -11.61
C ALA A 193 -9.71 0.47 -11.27
N GLU A 194 -9.17 -0.74 -11.28
CA GLU A 194 -9.78 -1.93 -10.74
C GLU A 194 -9.10 -2.29 -9.41
N ALA A 195 -9.88 -2.23 -8.33
CA ALA A 195 -9.51 -2.74 -7.02
C ALA A 195 -9.68 -4.26 -6.99
N THR A 196 -8.66 -4.98 -6.51
CA THR A 196 -8.63 -6.45 -6.57
C THR A 196 -7.98 -7.08 -5.33
N VAL A 197 -8.35 -8.33 -5.06
CA VAL A 197 -7.79 -9.18 -4.00
C VAL A 197 -7.44 -10.54 -4.61
N TYR A 198 -6.16 -10.93 -4.57
CA TYR A 198 -5.65 -12.19 -5.14
C TYR A 198 -4.87 -13.01 -4.11
N SER A 199 -5.27 -14.25 -3.88
CA SER A 199 -4.57 -15.15 -2.95
C SER A 199 -3.30 -15.79 -3.53
N ASN A 200 -3.03 -15.59 -4.83
CA ASN A 200 -1.90 -16.20 -5.55
C ASN A 200 -0.79 -15.19 -5.88
N TRP A 201 -0.75 -14.06 -5.17
CA TRP A 201 0.35 -13.11 -5.23
C TRP A 201 0.54 -12.52 -6.64
N GLN A 202 -0.58 -12.19 -7.29
CA GLN A 202 -0.66 -11.71 -8.67
C GLN A 202 0.02 -10.35 -8.87
N THR A 203 0.81 -10.20 -9.94
CA THR A 203 1.50 -8.95 -10.32
C THR A 203 1.24 -8.50 -11.76
N ASP A 204 0.61 -9.33 -12.60
CA ASP A 204 0.33 -9.01 -14.00
C ASP A 204 -0.63 -7.80 -14.09
N PRO A 205 -0.17 -6.64 -14.61
CA PRO A 205 -0.99 -5.44 -14.65
C PRO A 205 -2.21 -5.60 -15.57
N TYR A 206 -2.19 -6.51 -16.55
CA TYR A 206 -3.34 -6.75 -17.43
C TYR A 206 -4.43 -7.61 -16.78
N LEU A 207 -4.06 -8.47 -15.84
CA LEU A 207 -5.02 -9.22 -15.02
C LEU A 207 -5.59 -8.30 -13.92
N LEU A 208 -4.72 -7.56 -13.23
CA LEU A 208 -5.10 -6.64 -12.15
C LEU A 208 -5.96 -5.46 -12.64
N SER A 209 -5.79 -5.03 -13.89
CA SER A 209 -6.63 -3.99 -14.53
C SER A 209 -7.73 -4.56 -15.44
N GLY A 210 -8.03 -5.84 -15.27
CA GLY A 210 -9.00 -6.58 -16.06
C GLY A 210 -10.41 -6.49 -15.46
N THR A 211 -10.99 -7.64 -15.13
CA THR A 211 -12.24 -7.69 -14.37
C THR A 211 -11.90 -7.67 -12.88
N PRO A 212 -12.62 -6.91 -12.04
CA PRO A 212 -12.50 -7.02 -10.59
C PRO A 212 -12.46 -8.46 -10.11
N HIS A 213 -11.45 -8.78 -9.32
CA HIS A 213 -11.24 -10.10 -8.76
C HIS A 213 -11.15 -10.02 -7.24
N ASN A 214 -11.78 -10.96 -6.55
CA ASN A 214 -11.83 -10.97 -5.10
C ASN A 214 -11.85 -12.41 -4.56
N ASP A 215 -10.71 -12.89 -4.11
CA ASP A 215 -10.59 -14.19 -3.43
C ASP A 215 -11.08 -14.16 -1.96
N GLY A 216 -11.42 -12.98 -1.43
CA GLY A 216 -11.92 -12.79 -0.08
C GLY A 216 -10.81 -12.72 0.98
N ASP A 217 -11.16 -13.08 2.22
CA ASP A 217 -10.27 -13.04 3.37
C ASP A 217 -9.17 -14.12 3.27
N GLY A 218 -7.95 -13.77 3.69
CA GLY A 218 -6.81 -14.67 3.64
C GLY A 218 -5.47 -13.93 3.60
N ASP A 219 -4.42 -14.71 3.44
CA ASP A 219 -3.05 -14.28 3.12
C ASP A 219 -3.01 -14.01 1.60
N GLY A 220 -2.93 -12.74 1.20
CA GLY A 220 -3.27 -12.36 -0.17
C GLY A 220 -3.09 -10.89 -0.48
N VAL A 221 -2.75 -10.64 -1.74
CA VAL A 221 -2.41 -9.32 -2.25
C VAL A 221 -3.67 -8.50 -2.48
N ILE A 222 -3.64 -7.26 -1.98
CA ILE A 222 -4.55 -6.20 -2.42
C ILE A 222 -3.86 -5.31 -3.45
N ALA A 223 -4.58 -4.93 -4.51
CA ALA A 223 -3.99 -4.17 -5.61
C ALA A 223 -4.98 -3.24 -6.31
N LEU A 224 -4.43 -2.20 -6.95
CA LEU A 224 -5.10 -1.35 -7.94
C LEU A 224 -4.46 -1.57 -9.31
N GLY A 225 -5.28 -1.88 -10.31
CA GLY A 225 -4.86 -1.98 -11.72
C GLY A 225 -5.48 -0.90 -12.59
N TYR A 226 -4.68 -0.29 -13.46
CA TYR A 226 -5.06 0.77 -14.39
C TYR A 226 -4.78 0.34 -15.82
N ARG A 227 -5.75 0.57 -16.73
CA ARG A 227 -5.62 0.21 -18.15
C ARG A 227 -5.82 1.40 -19.07
N PHE A 228 -4.97 1.50 -20.10
CA PHE A 228 -5.00 2.58 -21.07
C PHE A 228 -4.88 2.02 -22.50
N ALA A 229 -5.73 2.52 -23.40
CA ALA A 229 -5.77 2.02 -24.78
C ALA A 229 -4.48 2.32 -25.55
N SER A 230 -4.00 3.56 -25.47
CA SER A 230 -2.79 4.00 -26.16
C SER A 230 -2.23 5.29 -25.56
N LEU A 231 -0.95 5.56 -25.83
CA LEU A 231 -0.28 6.79 -25.47
C LEU A 231 0.54 7.29 -26.66
N ALA A 232 0.16 8.43 -27.24
CA ALA A 232 0.89 9.02 -28.35
C ALA A 232 2.29 9.48 -27.93
N ASN A 233 3.21 9.61 -28.89
CA ASN A 233 4.57 10.09 -28.63
C ASN A 233 4.56 11.43 -27.87
N ASN A 234 5.42 11.57 -26.86
CA ASN A 234 5.57 12.73 -25.99
C ASN A 234 4.32 13.08 -25.15
N LYS A 235 3.36 12.17 -25.03
CA LYS A 235 2.21 12.31 -24.11
C LYS A 235 2.46 11.57 -22.80
N GLU A 236 1.71 12.00 -21.79
CA GLU A 236 1.85 11.56 -20.42
C GLU A 236 0.50 11.13 -19.83
N ILE A 237 0.54 10.15 -18.94
CA ILE A 237 -0.55 9.70 -18.08
C ILE A 237 -0.10 9.95 -16.64
N ASN A 238 -0.95 10.57 -15.84
CA ASN A 238 -0.71 10.84 -14.42
C ASN A 238 -1.66 9.98 -13.58
N ILE A 239 -1.12 9.07 -12.78
CA ILE A 239 -1.85 8.18 -11.87
C ILE A 239 -1.58 8.67 -10.44
N GLY A 240 -2.60 8.69 -9.60
CA GLY A 240 -2.48 9.01 -8.18
C GLY A 240 -3.15 7.92 -7.34
N TYR A 241 -2.49 7.50 -6.27
CA TYR A 241 -3.06 6.61 -5.27
C TYR A 241 -2.42 6.83 -3.90
N ASP A 242 -3.17 6.49 -2.86
CA ASP A 242 -2.78 6.66 -1.47
C ASP A 242 -2.76 5.32 -0.73
N TYR A 243 -1.85 5.19 0.23
CA TYR A 243 -1.93 4.18 1.29
C TYR A 243 -2.42 4.87 2.57
N ILE A 244 -3.53 4.39 3.13
CA ILE A 244 -4.18 5.00 4.31
C ILE A 244 -4.20 3.97 5.43
N LEU A 245 -3.45 4.23 6.50
CA LEU A 245 -3.33 3.32 7.65
C LEU A 245 -4.24 3.75 8.78
N THR A 246 -5.06 2.84 9.30
CA THR A 246 -6.05 3.17 10.33
C THR A 246 -5.95 2.22 11.50
N ALA A 247 -5.98 2.76 12.71
CA ALA A 247 -6.08 1.96 13.93
C ALA A 247 -7.51 1.45 14.13
N ALA A 248 -7.67 0.38 14.90
CA ALA A 248 -9.01 -0.08 15.27
C ALA A 248 -9.75 1.01 16.05
N PRO A 249 -11.06 1.21 15.81
CA PRO A 249 -11.86 2.10 16.63
C PRO A 249 -11.77 1.69 18.10
N VAL A 250 -11.24 2.57 18.95
CA VAL A 250 -11.20 2.34 20.40
C VAL A 250 -12.59 2.65 20.95
N PRO A 251 -13.30 1.69 21.60
CA PRO A 251 -14.58 2.00 22.20
C PRO A 251 -14.41 3.08 23.26
N GLU A 252 -15.18 4.16 23.13
CA GLU A 252 -15.17 5.27 24.08
C GLU A 252 -15.38 4.74 25.52
N PRO A 253 -14.70 5.28 26.55
CA PRO A 253 -14.82 4.83 27.94
C PRO A 253 -16.28 4.77 28.45
N THR A 254 -17.14 5.62 27.91
CA THR A 254 -18.58 5.64 28.18
C THR A 254 -19.29 4.36 27.76
N THR A 255 -18.84 3.68 26.70
CA THR A 255 -19.37 2.39 26.24
C THR A 255 -19.13 1.30 27.29
N TYR A 256 -17.93 1.26 27.87
CA TYR A 256 -17.62 0.34 28.98
C TYR A 256 -18.40 0.69 30.24
N ALA A 257 -18.53 1.98 30.56
CA ALA A 257 -19.33 2.42 31.70
C ALA A 257 -20.81 2.06 31.55
N MET A 258 -21.37 2.14 30.35
CA MET A 258 -22.75 1.74 30.06
C MET A 258 -22.94 0.23 30.10
N LEU A 259 -21.98 -0.55 29.60
CA LEU A 259 -22.00 -2.00 29.72
C LEU A 259 -21.93 -2.45 31.19
N LEU A 260 -20.97 -1.91 31.96
CA LEU A 260 -20.83 -2.21 33.39
C LEU A 260 -22.03 -1.71 34.19
N GLY A 261 -22.54 -0.52 33.88
CA GLY A 261 -23.76 0.02 34.47
C GLY A 261 -24.98 -0.86 34.19
N GLY A 262 -25.13 -1.33 32.94
CA GLY A 262 -26.19 -2.26 32.53
C GLY A 262 -26.09 -3.60 33.26
N LEU A 263 -24.90 -4.21 33.32
CA LEU A 263 -24.66 -5.44 34.06
C LEU A 263 -24.89 -5.26 35.57
N GLY A 264 -24.52 -4.12 36.13
CA GLY A 264 -24.80 -3.75 37.52
C GLY A 264 -26.29 -3.68 37.82
N LEU A 265 -27.08 -3.06 36.94
CA LEU A 265 -28.54 -2.99 37.05
C LEU A 265 -29.19 -4.38 36.95
N VAL A 266 -28.73 -5.22 36.00
CA VAL A 266 -29.22 -6.60 35.85
C VAL A 266 -28.90 -7.43 37.09
N GLY A 267 -27.67 -7.34 37.61
CA GLY A 267 -27.26 -8.02 38.84
C GLY A 267 -28.08 -7.57 40.06
N TRP A 268 -28.36 -6.27 40.19
CA TRP A 268 -29.20 -5.72 41.25
C TRP A 268 -30.65 -6.21 41.14
N ALA A 269 -31.24 -6.19 39.95
CA ALA A 269 -32.59 -6.68 39.71
C ALA A 269 -32.72 -8.18 40.02
N ALA A 270 -31.73 -8.99 39.62
CA ALA A 270 -31.68 -10.42 39.93
C ALA A 270 -31.58 -10.70 41.43
N ARG A 271 -30.79 -9.88 42.17
CA ARG A 271 -30.70 -9.99 43.65
C ARG A 271 -32.04 -9.72 44.32
N ARG A 272 -32.77 -8.69 43.90
CA ARG A 272 -34.08 -8.35 44.50
C ARG A 272 -35.11 -9.45 44.30
N ARG A 273 -35.09 -10.12 43.14
CA ARG A 273 -36.01 -11.25 42.86
C ARG A 273 -35.74 -12.50 43.69
N LYS A 274 -34.53 -12.69 44.22
CA LYS A 274 -34.22 -13.81 45.13
C LYS A 274 -34.61 -13.54 46.59
N GLN A 275 -34.87 -12.28 46.94
CA GLN A 275 -35.20 -11.86 48.31
C GLN A 275 -36.71 -11.67 48.52
N ALA A 276 -37.51 -11.83 47.47
CA ALA A 276 -38.97 -11.89 47.50
C ALA A 276 -39.41 -13.35 47.28
#